data_AF-A0AAE4CWU2-F1
#
_entry.id   AF-A0AAE4CWU2-F1
#
_cell.length_a   1.000
_cell.length_b   1.000
_cell.length_c   1.000
_cell.angle_alpha   90.00
_cell.angle_beta   90.00
_cell.angle_gamma   90.00
#
_symmetry.space_group_name_H-M   'P 1'
#
loop_
_entity.id
_entity.type
_entity.pdbx_description
1 polymer ?
#
loop_
_entity_poly.entity_id
_entity_poly.type
_entity_poly.pdbx_seq_one_letter_code
_entity_poly.pdbx_strand_id
1 'polypeptide(L)'
;MSTLEPYERLAALAEQELALVIEQELDAQALSALLMERDSVVAALPGRPPSEAAPPLARAAALQERITLELATRVAETKRSLGLVEQGRRTARGYGDQRPARGAFEAAG
;
A
#
# COMPACT_ATOMS: atom_id res chain seq x y z
N MET A 1 0.44 -28.29 -21.75
CA MET A 1 0.45 -27.46 -20.54
C MET A 1 1.27 -28.21 -19.50
N SER A 2 2.38 -27.61 -19.06
CA SER A 2 3.21 -28.21 -18.02
C SER A 2 2.43 -28.19 -16.70
N THR A 3 2.62 -29.19 -15.84
CA THR A 3 2.05 -29.19 -14.47
C THR A 3 2.54 -28.00 -13.65
N LEU A 4 3.62 -27.34 -14.08
CA LEU A 4 4.23 -26.16 -13.46
C LEU A 4 3.65 -24.83 -13.91
N GLU A 5 2.97 -24.79 -15.06
CA GLU A 5 2.55 -23.56 -15.73
C GLU A 5 1.68 -22.64 -14.84
N PRO A 6 0.71 -23.14 -14.04
CA PRO A 6 -0.04 -22.30 -13.10
C PRO A 6 0.84 -21.70 -11.98
N TYR A 7 1.86 -22.43 -11.52
CA TYR A 7 2.76 -21.96 -10.46
C TYR A 7 3.75 -20.92 -10.98
N GLU A 8 4.25 -21.11 -12.20
CA GLU A 8 5.05 -20.10 -12.90
C GLU A 8 4.22 -18.84 -13.15
N ARG A 9 2.93 -18.99 -13.51
CA ARG A 9 2.02 -17.85 -13.65
C ARG A 9 1.84 -17.10 -12.34
N LEU A 10 1.69 -17.79 -11.20
CA LEU A 10 1.63 -17.12 -9.89
C LEU A 10 2.90 -16.33 -9.58
N ALA A 11 4.07 -16.89 -9.86
CA ALA A 11 5.32 -16.18 -9.65
C ALA A 11 5.39 -14.91 -10.55
N ALA A 12 5.01 -15.03 -11.82
CA ALA A 12 4.98 -13.89 -12.75
C ALA A 12 3.97 -12.81 -12.34
N LEU A 13 2.81 -13.20 -11.81
CA LEU A 13 1.83 -12.25 -11.25
C LEU A 13 2.41 -11.50 -10.05
N ALA A 14 3.10 -12.20 -9.15
CA ALA A 14 3.76 -11.55 -8.01
C ALA A 14 4.89 -10.58 -8.45
N GLU A 15 5.61 -10.88 -9.54
CA GLU A 15 6.58 -9.95 -10.12
C GLU A 15 5.91 -8.67 -10.65
N GLN A 16 4.77 -8.80 -11.32
CA GLN A 16 3.97 -7.67 -11.83
C GLN A 16 3.34 -6.85 -10.71
N GLU A 17 2.80 -7.50 -9.68
CA GLU A 17 2.29 -6.83 -8.49
C GLU A 17 3.38 -6.01 -7.82
N LEU A 18 4.57 -6.59 -7.64
CA LEU A 18 5.71 -5.88 -7.07
C LEU A 18 6.09 -4.67 -7.93
N ALA A 19 6.10 -4.80 -9.26
CA ALA A 19 6.41 -3.68 -10.16
C ALA A 19 5.43 -2.51 -9.95
N LEU A 20 4.12 -2.76 -9.92
CA LEU A 20 3.12 -1.71 -9.63
C LEU A 20 3.29 -1.13 -8.22
N VAL A 21 3.61 -1.98 -7.25
CA VAL A 21 3.77 -1.58 -5.86
C VAL A 21 5.04 -0.78 -5.62
N ILE A 22 6.07 -0.83 -6.47
CA ILE A 22 7.26 0.03 -6.36
C ILE A 22 7.15 1.33 -7.17
N GLU A 23 6.19 1.44 -8.10
CA GLU A 23 5.95 2.67 -8.86
C GLU A 23 5.46 3.81 -7.96
N GLN A 24 5.90 5.05 -8.20
CA GLN A 24 5.56 6.19 -7.33
C GLN A 24 4.06 6.48 -7.31
N GLU A 25 3.38 6.30 -8.44
CA GLU A 25 1.93 6.42 -8.55
C GLU A 25 1.32 5.03 -8.65
N LEU A 26 0.72 4.58 -7.55
CA LEU A 26 0.08 3.26 -7.52
C LEU A 26 -1.20 3.28 -8.36
N ASP A 27 -1.19 2.56 -9.48
CA ASP A 27 -2.41 2.28 -10.24
C ASP A 27 -3.24 1.21 -9.50
N ALA A 28 -4.21 1.68 -8.71
CA ALA A 28 -5.10 0.83 -7.95
C ALA A 28 -5.97 -0.09 -8.83
N GLN A 29 -6.31 0.35 -10.05
CA GLN A 29 -7.13 -0.45 -10.97
C GLN A 29 -6.29 -1.59 -11.57
N ALA A 30 -5.06 -1.30 -12.00
CA ALA A 30 -4.13 -2.33 -12.48
C ALA A 30 -3.80 -3.34 -11.38
N LEU A 31 -3.54 -2.88 -10.14
CA LEU A 31 -3.28 -3.78 -9.02
C LEU A 31 -4.49 -4.67 -8.72
N SER A 32 -5.70 -4.11 -8.70
CA SER A 32 -6.94 -4.88 -8.49
C SER A 32 -7.12 -5.96 -9.55
N ALA A 33 -6.84 -5.65 -10.82
CA ALA A 33 -6.91 -6.62 -11.91
C ALA A 33 -5.94 -7.80 -11.72
N LEU A 34 -4.69 -7.52 -11.28
CA LEU A 34 -3.72 -8.58 -10.97
C LEU A 34 -4.16 -9.46 -9.80
N LEU A 35 -4.71 -8.87 -8.74
CA LEU A 35 -5.21 -9.62 -7.59
C LEU A 35 -6.37 -10.56 -7.98
N MET A 36 -7.30 -10.07 -8.83
CA MET A 36 -8.37 -10.91 -9.36
C MET A 36 -7.83 -12.07 -10.20
N GLU A 37 -6.82 -11.82 -11.03
CA GLU A 37 -6.20 -12.88 -11.82
C GLU A 37 -5.48 -13.90 -10.93
N ARG A 38 -4.72 -13.44 -9.94
CA ARG A 38 -4.05 -14.30 -8.96
C ARG A 38 -5.06 -15.19 -8.24
N ASP A 39 -6.16 -14.62 -7.75
CA ASP A 39 -7.19 -15.36 -7.03
C ASP A 39 -7.83 -16.43 -7.93
N SER A 40 -8.02 -16.13 -9.23
CA SER A 40 -8.47 -17.10 -10.23
C SER A 40 -7.48 -18.25 -10.43
N VAL A 41 -6.19 -17.94 -10.55
CA VAL A 41 -5.13 -18.96 -10.70
C VAL A 41 -5.06 -19.84 -9.45
N VAL A 42 -5.07 -19.24 -8.25
CA VAL A 42 -5.06 -19.98 -6.97
C VAL A 42 -6.28 -20.88 -6.85
N ALA A 43 -7.47 -20.41 -7.21
CA ALA A 43 -8.69 -21.21 -7.18
C ALA A 43 -8.65 -22.43 -8.11
N ALA A 44 -7.86 -22.36 -9.20
CA ALA A 44 -7.67 -23.45 -10.15
C ALA A 44 -6.57 -24.45 -9.74
N LEU A 45 -5.77 -24.16 -8.70
CA LEU A 45 -4.70 -25.05 -8.26
C LEU A 45 -5.23 -26.30 -7.56
N PRO A 46 -4.53 -27.45 -7.68
CA PRO A 46 -4.85 -28.62 -6.88
C PRO A 46 -4.58 -28.35 -5.40
N GLY A 47 -5.37 -28.96 -4.52
CA GLY A 47 -5.21 -28.78 -3.06
C GLY A 47 -3.85 -29.25 -2.50
N ARG A 48 -3.09 -30.04 -3.27
CA ARG A 48 -1.70 -30.38 -2.95
C ARG A 48 -0.81 -30.10 -4.18
N PRO A 49 0.19 -29.22 -4.06
CA PRO A 49 1.10 -28.93 -5.17
C PRO A 49 2.06 -30.10 -5.43
N PRO A 50 2.49 -30.31 -6.69
CA PRO A 50 3.54 -31.26 -7.01
C PRO A 50 4.89 -30.77 -6.46
N SER A 51 5.81 -31.69 -6.16
CA SER A 51 7.13 -31.35 -5.61
C SER A 51 7.94 -30.42 -6.52
N GLU A 52 7.76 -30.56 -7.82
CA GLU A 52 8.42 -29.74 -8.84
C GLU A 52 7.96 -28.27 -8.81
N ALA A 53 6.82 -27.95 -8.18
CA ALA A 53 6.34 -26.59 -8.01
C ALA A 53 7.04 -25.83 -6.87
N ALA A 54 7.93 -26.47 -6.12
CA ALA A 54 8.62 -25.83 -4.99
C ALA A 54 9.42 -24.57 -5.40
N PRO A 55 10.21 -24.54 -6.50
CA PRO A 55 10.92 -23.34 -6.91
C PRO A 55 10.02 -22.14 -7.28
N PRO A 56 8.99 -22.26 -8.15
CA PRO A 56 8.12 -21.12 -8.44
C PRO A 56 7.31 -20.68 -7.21
N LEU A 57 6.88 -21.59 -6.34
CA LEU A 57 6.19 -21.25 -5.09
C LEU A 57 7.09 -20.47 -4.12
N ALA A 58 8.36 -20.88 -3.97
CA ALA A 58 9.33 -20.17 -3.14
C ALA A 58 9.57 -18.74 -3.67
N ARG A 59 9.64 -18.58 -5.00
CA ARG A 59 9.78 -17.27 -5.62
C ARG A 59 8.56 -16.39 -5.36
N ALA A 60 7.36 -16.93 -5.58
CA ALA A 60 6.11 -16.21 -5.32
C ALA A 60 6.01 -15.77 -3.85
N ALA A 61 6.36 -16.64 -2.90
CA ALA A 61 6.37 -16.31 -1.47
C ALA A 61 7.33 -15.15 -1.14
N ALA A 62 8.57 -15.21 -1.63
CA ALA A 62 9.55 -14.15 -1.40
C ALA A 62 9.10 -12.79 -2.00
N LEU A 63 8.44 -12.81 -3.16
CA LEU A 63 7.88 -11.60 -3.77
C LEU A 63 6.71 -11.03 -2.95
N GLN A 64 5.83 -11.88 -2.42
CA GLN A 64 4.71 -11.47 -1.57
C GLN A 64 5.17 -10.86 -0.24
N GLU A 65 6.23 -11.42 0.36
CA GLU A 65 6.86 -10.80 1.54
C GLU A 65 7.37 -9.39 1.21
N ARG A 66 8.03 -9.22 0.06
CA ARG A 66 8.53 -7.92 -0.38
C ARG A 66 7.41 -6.92 -0.68
N ILE A 67 6.35 -7.35 -1.37
CA ILE A 67 5.15 -6.54 -1.63
C ILE A 67 4.55 -6.06 -0.30
N THR A 68 4.43 -6.95 0.68
CA THR A 68 3.87 -6.64 2.00
C THR A 68 4.68 -5.55 2.70
N LEU A 69 6.02 -5.64 2.66
CA LEU A 69 6.92 -4.64 3.25
C LEU A 69 6.80 -3.28 2.57
N GLU A 70 6.73 -3.25 1.25
CA GLU A 70 6.60 -2.01 0.47
C GLU A 70 5.26 -1.32 0.74
N LEU A 71 4.15 -2.08 0.72
CA LEU A 71 2.84 -1.55 1.07
C LEU A 71 2.79 -1.01 2.50
N ALA A 72 3.39 -1.71 3.47
CA ALA A 72 3.47 -1.23 4.85
C ALA A 72 4.22 0.10 4.96
N THR A 73 5.32 0.24 4.20
CA THR A 73 6.11 1.47 4.12
C THR A 73 5.27 2.62 3.58
N ARG A 74 4.59 2.42 2.45
CA ARG A 74 3.72 3.43 1.83
C ARG A 74 2.55 3.85 2.71
N VAL A 75 1.93 2.90 3.41
CA VAL A 75 0.87 3.21 4.39
C VAL A 75 1.42 4.09 5.52
N ALA A 76 2.62 3.81 6.02
CA ALA A 76 3.25 4.62 7.06
C ALA A 76 3.58 6.05 6.56
N GLU A 77 4.08 6.18 5.34
CA GLU A 77 4.35 7.48 4.70
C GLU A 77 3.07 8.29 4.49
N THR A 78 2.03 7.65 3.95
CA THR A 78 0.72 8.28 3.74
C THR A 78 0.13 8.81 5.05
N LYS A 79 0.20 8.00 6.12
CA LYS A 79 -0.26 8.40 7.46
C LYS A 79 0.53 9.60 7.98
N ARG A 80 1.85 9.63 7.78
CA ARG A 80 2.70 10.77 8.18
C ARG A 80 2.30 12.05 7.43
N SER A 81 2.11 11.96 6.11
CA SER A 81 1.70 13.09 5.28
C SER A 81 0.35 13.66 5.70
N LEU A 82 -0.63 12.80 5.97
CA LEU A 82 -1.94 13.24 6.48
C LEU A 82 -1.83 13.92 7.86
N GLY A 83 -0.98 13.39 8.75
CA GLY A 83 -0.71 13.99 10.06
C GLY A 83 -0.13 15.41 9.95
N LEU A 84 0.80 15.63 9.01
CA LEU A 84 1.38 16.95 8.73
C LEU A 84 0.33 17.94 8.19
N VAL A 85 -0.54 17.48 7.29
CA VAL A 85 -1.66 18.31 6.77
C VAL A 85 -2.59 18.73 7.89
N GLU A 86 -3.01 17.80 8.76
CA GLU A 86 -3.89 18.11 9.89
C GLU A 86 -3.22 19.02 10.94
N GLN A 87 -1.91 18.89 11.15
CA GLN A 87 -1.16 19.82 11.98
C GLN A 87 -1.13 21.22 11.35
N GLY A 88 -0.85 21.34 10.05
CA GLY A 88 -0.85 22.62 9.32
C GLY A 88 -2.21 23.32 9.40
N ARG A 89 -3.30 22.57 9.24
CA ARG A 89 -4.68 23.10 9.38
C ARG A 89 -4.96 23.64 10.78
N ARG A 90 -4.51 22.93 11.82
CA ARG A 90 -4.65 23.39 13.22
C ARG A 90 -3.84 24.67 13.47
N THR A 91 -2.60 24.73 13.01
CA THR A 91 -1.75 25.92 13.14
C THR A 91 -2.35 27.12 12.41
N ALA A 92 -2.81 26.95 11.17
CA ALA A 92 -3.43 28.02 10.38
C ALA A 92 -4.71 28.58 11.04
N ARG A 93 -5.55 27.70 11.62
CA ARG A 93 -6.71 28.13 12.42
C ARG A 93 -6.31 28.92 13.66
N GLY A 94 -5.24 28.52 14.34
CA GLY A 94 -4.70 29.23 15.51
C GLY A 94 -4.21 30.65 15.21
N TYR A 95 -3.65 30.90 14.02
CA TYR A 95 -3.30 32.25 13.59
C TYR A 95 -4.52 33.07 13.12
N GLY A 96 -5.54 32.43 12.54
CA GLY A 96 -6.78 33.11 12.13
C GLY A 96 -7.67 33.57 13.28
N ASP A 97 -7.53 32.97 14.46
CA ASP A 97 -8.31 33.30 15.67
C ASP A 97 -7.61 34.33 16.59
N GLN A 98 -6.48 34.90 16.15
CA GLN A 98 -5.91 36.09 16.79
C GLN A 98 -6.70 37.34 16.38
N ARG A 99 -8.00 37.38 16.74
CA ARG A 99 -8.64 38.67 17.00
C ARG A 99 -7.84 39.31 18.14
N PRO A 100 -7.37 40.56 18.01
CA PRO A 100 -6.73 41.22 19.13
C PRO A 100 -7.72 41.19 20.29
N ALA A 101 -7.34 40.53 21.38
CA ALA A 101 -8.02 40.72 22.65
C ALA A 101 -8.02 42.24 22.85
N ARG A 102 -9.19 42.87 22.69
CA ARG A 102 -9.39 44.26 23.08
C ARG A 102 -9.09 44.29 24.56
N GLY A 103 -7.85 44.65 24.88
CA GLY A 103 -7.46 45.01 26.23
C GLY A 103 -8.42 46.10 26.65
N ALA A 104 -9.32 45.75 27.56
CA ALA A 104 -10.04 46.71 28.35
C ALA A 104 -8.98 47.47 29.17
N PHE A 105 -8.40 48.51 28.58
CA PHE A 105 -7.83 49.61 29.33
C PHE A 105 -9.00 50.45 29.86
N GLU A 106 -9.74 49.87 30.79
CA GLU A 106 -10.63 50.58 31.69
C GLU A 106 -10.36 50.05 33.09
N ALA A 107 -9.46 50.73 33.80
CA ALA A 107 -9.50 50.97 35.24
C ALA A 107 -8.14 51.48 35.73
N ALA A 108 -8.07 52.78 35.99
CA ALA A 108 -7.61 53.38 37.25
C ALA A 108 -6.91 54.74 37.03
N GLY A 109 -7.54 55.80 37.52
CA GLY A 109 -6.88 57.07 37.86
C GLY A 109 -7.34 58.27 37.06
#